data_AF-F3ZX66-F1
#
_entry.id   AF-F3ZX66-F1
#
_cell.length_a   1.000
_cell.length_b   1.000
_cell.length_c   1.000
_cell.angle_alpha   90.00
_cell.angle_beta   90.00
_cell.angle_gamma   90.00
#
_symmetry.space_group_name_H-M   'P 1'
#
loop_
_entity.id
_entity.type
_entity.pdbx_description
1 polymer ?
#
loop_
_entity_poly.entity_id
_entity_poly.type
_entity_poly.pdbx_seq_one_letter_code
_entity_poly.pdbx_strand_id
1 'polypeptide(L)'
;MEFDFRKGSGGRKLGRTFCFALLGIAALYNPLDPLNLSAITMGAAVGLLFGSVFRSFLITFIGLFNKSLKKDMGKQAVAYAVDRGMLFLFPFVIMAAVATFYLNWSMTAVFVSAGIMAVGTAAALEVAKLKGASELKNTIASGIVSYVFSFAWTLTIPIVAKAPAYLGGALKLLHSFLESGGGLP
;
A
#
# COMPACT_ATOMS: atom_id res chain seq x y z
N MET A 1 -5.51 -27.25 -17.63
CA MET A 1 -4.49 -26.18 -17.66
C MET A 1 -3.75 -26.22 -16.34
N GLU A 2 -2.46 -26.52 -16.37
CA GLU A 2 -1.61 -26.49 -15.17
C GLU A 2 -1.17 -25.05 -14.93
N PHE A 3 -1.63 -24.43 -13.84
CA PHE A 3 -1.26 -23.05 -13.51
C PHE A 3 0.07 -23.04 -12.74
N ASP A 4 1.12 -22.52 -13.36
CA ASP A 4 2.36 -22.20 -12.63
C ASP A 4 2.19 -20.89 -11.85
N PHE A 5 1.83 -21.02 -10.57
CA PHE A 5 1.63 -19.90 -9.65
C PHE A 5 2.94 -19.17 -9.28
N ARG A 6 4.11 -19.78 -9.51
CA ARG A 6 5.43 -19.19 -9.18
C ARG A 6 5.99 -18.36 -10.32
N LYS A 7 5.54 -18.60 -11.56
CA LYS A 7 5.95 -17.84 -12.75
C LYS A 7 5.76 -16.32 -12.57
N GLY A 8 6.86 -15.56 -12.61
CA GLY A 8 6.86 -14.10 -12.48
C GLY A 8 6.57 -13.54 -11.08
N SER A 9 6.58 -14.38 -10.03
CA SER A 9 6.31 -13.95 -8.65
C SER A 9 7.29 -12.87 -8.15
N GLY A 10 8.57 -12.98 -8.50
CA GLY A 10 9.60 -11.98 -8.16
C GLY A 10 9.32 -10.61 -8.77
N GLY A 11 9.03 -10.55 -10.08
CA GLY A 11 8.71 -9.30 -10.77
C GLY A 11 7.43 -8.64 -10.23
N ARG A 12 6.41 -9.42 -9.90
CA ARG A 12 5.18 -8.90 -9.26
C ARG A 12 5.46 -8.30 -7.89
N LYS A 13 6.28 -8.99 -7.08
CA LYS A 13 6.68 -8.50 -5.75
C LYS A 13 7.45 -7.19 -5.88
N LEU A 14 8.42 -7.11 -6.79
CA LEU A 14 9.22 -5.91 -7.03
C LEU A 14 8.33 -4.74 -7.49
N GLY A 15 7.49 -4.96 -8.50
CA GLY A 15 6.59 -3.94 -9.03
C GLY A 15 5.64 -3.39 -7.97
N ARG A 16 5.05 -4.27 -7.15
CA ARG A 16 4.22 -3.85 -6.01
C ARG A 16 5.00 -3.03 -4.99
N THR A 17 6.16 -3.52 -4.57
CA THR A 17 7.02 -2.84 -3.59
C THR A 17 7.37 -1.44 -4.07
N PHE A 18 7.76 -1.31 -5.34
CA PHE A 18 8.03 -0.02 -5.96
C PHE A 18 6.79 0.89 -5.98
N CYS A 19 5.63 0.37 -6.36
CA CYS A 19 4.38 1.14 -6.39
C CYS A 19 4.04 1.74 -5.02
N PHE A 20 4.03 0.92 -3.97
CA PHE A 20 3.67 1.39 -2.64
C PHE A 20 4.72 2.32 -2.02
N ALA A 21 6.01 2.07 -2.28
CA ALA A 21 7.06 3.00 -1.87
C ALA A 21 6.87 4.37 -2.53
N LEU A 22 6.65 4.41 -3.85
CA LEU A 22 6.50 5.65 -4.59
C LEU A 22 5.25 6.43 -4.17
N LEU A 23 4.12 5.74 -3.96
CA LEU A 23 2.89 6.36 -3.45
C LEU A 23 3.09 6.96 -2.04
N GLY A 24 3.83 6.26 -1.18
CA GLY A 24 4.15 6.76 0.15
C GLY A 24 5.06 7.99 0.13
N ILE A 25 6.11 7.97 -0.71
CA ILE A 25 6.97 9.14 -0.92
C ILE A 25 6.15 10.31 -1.46
N ALA A 26 5.33 10.08 -2.49
CA ALA A 26 4.52 11.11 -3.10
C ALA A 26 3.47 11.70 -2.12
N ALA A 27 3.00 10.91 -1.15
CA ALA A 27 2.04 11.38 -0.15
C ALA A 27 2.65 12.31 0.92
N LEU A 28 3.95 12.21 1.18
CA LEU A 28 4.68 13.08 2.12
C LEU A 28 5.59 14.09 1.41
N TYR A 29 5.50 14.18 0.08
CA TYR A 29 6.33 15.09 -0.70
C TYR A 29 6.01 16.55 -0.37
N ASN A 30 7.06 17.33 -0.15
CA ASN A 30 6.97 18.77 0.06
C ASN A 30 7.68 19.49 -1.10
N PRO A 31 6.97 20.26 -1.95
CA PRO A 31 7.57 21.01 -3.05
C PRO A 31 8.63 22.04 -2.61
N LEU A 32 8.53 22.54 -1.37
CA LEU A 32 9.45 23.52 -0.82
C LEU A 32 10.78 22.90 -0.34
N ASP A 33 10.81 21.59 -0.09
CA ASP A 33 11.99 20.84 0.33
C ASP A 33 11.97 19.44 -0.30
N PRO A 34 12.22 19.35 -1.63
CA PRO A 34 12.00 18.13 -2.40
C PRO A 34 12.97 17.01 -2.04
N LEU A 35 14.13 17.33 -1.46
CA LEU A 35 15.17 16.38 -1.05
C LEU A 35 15.12 16.06 0.45
N ASN A 36 13.99 16.34 1.10
CA ASN A 36 13.83 16.02 2.51
C ASN A 36 13.92 14.50 2.75
N LEU A 37 15.09 14.05 3.18
CA LEU A 37 15.39 12.64 3.36
C LEU A 37 14.45 11.99 4.39
N SER A 38 14.05 12.74 5.42
CA SER A 38 13.12 12.24 6.44
C SER A 38 11.73 11.99 5.88
N ALA A 39 11.21 12.88 5.03
CA ALA A 39 9.91 12.71 4.39
C ALA A 39 9.92 11.56 3.37
N ILE A 40 11.00 11.45 2.57
CA ILE A 40 11.16 10.37 1.59
C ILE A 40 11.23 9.01 2.30
N THR A 41 12.08 8.87 3.30
CA THR A 41 12.26 7.60 4.03
C THR A 41 11.00 7.20 4.80
N MET A 42 10.37 8.17 5.49
CA MET A 42 9.13 7.93 6.22
C MET A 42 7.97 7.60 5.28
N GLY A 43 7.86 8.33 4.16
CA GLY A 43 6.85 8.09 3.14
C GLY A 43 6.99 6.69 2.54
N ALA A 44 8.21 6.32 2.12
CA ALA A 44 8.50 4.98 1.62
C ALA A 44 8.15 3.90 2.67
N ALA A 45 8.55 4.07 3.93
CA ALA A 45 8.28 3.12 4.99
C ALA A 45 6.77 2.93 5.21
N VAL A 46 6.01 4.02 5.31
CA VAL A 46 4.55 3.99 5.50
C VAL A 46 3.85 3.35 4.30
N GLY A 47 4.25 3.72 3.08
CA GLY A 47 3.72 3.13 1.86
C GLY A 47 3.95 1.62 1.81
N LEU A 48 5.17 1.16 2.10
CA LEU A 48 5.52 -0.26 2.13
C LEU A 48 4.76 -1.04 3.21
N LEU A 49 4.66 -0.49 4.42
CA LEU A 49 3.88 -1.08 5.51
C LEU A 49 2.41 -1.20 5.11
N PHE A 50 1.83 -0.11 4.60
CA PHE A 50 0.44 -0.09 4.16
C PHE A 50 0.18 -1.13 3.06
N GLY A 51 1.03 -1.19 2.03
CA GLY A 51 0.91 -2.17 0.95
C GLY A 51 1.03 -3.63 1.42
N SER A 52 1.90 -3.89 2.39
CA SER A 52 2.07 -5.21 3.01
C SER A 52 0.83 -5.64 3.79
N VAL A 53 0.27 -4.73 4.59
CA VAL A 53 -0.95 -4.97 5.38
C VAL A 53 -2.15 -5.13 4.45
N PHE A 54 -2.34 -4.24 3.47
CA PHE A 54 -3.42 -4.32 2.49
C PHE A 54 -3.42 -5.65 1.73
N ARG A 55 -2.25 -6.09 1.25
CA ARG A 55 -2.11 -7.40 0.61
C ARG A 55 -2.56 -8.53 1.53
N SER A 56 -2.09 -8.51 2.77
CA SER A 56 -2.37 -9.57 3.75
C SER A 56 -3.86 -9.68 4.04
N PHE A 57 -4.54 -8.54 4.15
CA PHE A 57 -5.99 -8.48 4.30
C PHE A 57 -6.72 -9.03 3.06
N LEU A 58 -6.34 -8.62 1.84
CA LEU A 58 -6.96 -9.15 0.63
C LEU A 58 -6.81 -10.67 0.51
N ILE A 59 -5.61 -11.21 0.74
CA ILE A 59 -5.37 -12.65 0.71
C ILE A 59 -6.23 -13.38 1.75
N THR A 60 -6.33 -12.79 2.94
CA THR A 60 -7.10 -13.38 4.05
C THR A 60 -8.59 -13.39 3.72
N PHE A 61 -9.16 -12.23 3.40
CA PHE A 61 -10.59 -12.09 3.11
C PHE A 61 -11.02 -12.92 1.90
N ILE A 62 -10.35 -12.77 0.76
CA ILE A 62 -10.64 -13.59 -0.43
C ILE A 62 -10.45 -15.08 -0.08
N GLY A 63 -9.40 -15.41 0.67
CA GLY A 63 -9.13 -16.78 1.08
C GLY A 63 -10.16 -17.39 2.05
N LEU A 64 -10.93 -16.57 2.78
CA LEU A 64 -12.01 -17.04 3.67
C LEU A 64 -13.27 -17.38 2.88
N PHE A 65 -13.60 -16.60 1.84
CA PHE A 65 -14.74 -16.84 0.96
C PHE A 65 -14.48 -17.90 -0.11
N ASN A 66 -13.21 -18.23 -0.37
CA ASN A 66 -12.79 -19.18 -1.41
C ASN A 66 -12.10 -20.42 -0.83
N LYS A 67 -12.71 -21.07 0.17
CA LYS A 67 -12.17 -22.32 0.75
C LYS A 67 -12.09 -23.45 -0.29
N SER A 68 -13.03 -23.53 -1.22
CA SER A 68 -13.00 -24.48 -2.34
C SER A 68 -11.78 -24.28 -3.22
N LEU A 69 -11.52 -23.04 -3.66
CA LEU A 69 -10.34 -22.71 -4.47
C LEU A 69 -9.02 -23.10 -3.78
N LYS A 70 -8.94 -22.93 -2.45
CA LYS A 70 -7.77 -23.37 -1.67
C LYS A 70 -7.63 -24.90 -1.62
N LYS A 71 -8.74 -25.64 -1.66
CA LYS A 71 -8.78 -27.10 -1.67
C LYS A 71 -8.40 -27.64 -3.05
N ASP A 72 -8.90 -27.00 -4.11
CA ASP A 72 -8.77 -27.48 -5.48
C ASP A 72 -7.43 -27.06 -6.13
N MET A 73 -6.95 -25.84 -5.85
CA MET A 73 -5.74 -25.26 -6.47
C MET A 73 -4.65 -24.87 -5.46
N GLY A 74 -4.86 -25.16 -4.17
CA GLY A 74 -3.92 -24.86 -3.10
C GLY A 74 -3.97 -23.41 -2.59
N LYS A 75 -3.30 -23.17 -1.44
CA LYS A 75 -3.25 -21.85 -0.78
C LYS A 75 -2.59 -20.75 -1.65
N GLN A 76 -1.76 -21.13 -2.61
CA GLN A 76 -1.02 -20.21 -3.47
C GLN A 76 -1.90 -19.54 -4.53
N ALA A 77 -3.03 -20.16 -4.92
CA ALA A 77 -3.93 -19.62 -5.94
C ALA A 77 -4.51 -18.25 -5.54
N VAL A 78 -4.91 -18.10 -4.26
CA VAL A 78 -5.44 -16.83 -3.74
C VAL A 78 -4.36 -15.75 -3.72
N ALA A 79 -3.15 -16.10 -3.26
CA ALA A 79 -2.03 -15.17 -3.24
C ALA A 79 -1.64 -14.72 -4.65
N TYR A 80 -1.66 -15.65 -5.62
CA TYR A 80 -1.41 -15.35 -7.03
C TYR A 80 -2.44 -14.36 -7.60
N ALA A 81 -3.73 -14.59 -7.34
CA ALA A 81 -4.79 -13.70 -7.83
C ALA A 81 -4.67 -12.29 -7.25
N VAL A 82 -4.38 -12.18 -5.95
CA VAL A 82 -4.15 -10.87 -5.30
C VAL A 82 -2.90 -10.19 -5.87
N ASP A 83 -1.79 -10.91 -6.00
CA ASP A 83 -0.54 -10.35 -6.53
C ASP A 83 -0.68 -9.89 -7.99
N ARG A 84 -1.50 -10.57 -8.80
CA ARG A 84 -1.89 -10.12 -10.15
C ARG A 84 -2.77 -8.87 -10.10
N GLY A 85 -3.79 -8.87 -9.24
CA GLY A 85 -4.67 -7.71 -9.05
C GLY A 85 -3.90 -6.46 -8.62
N MET A 86 -2.89 -6.61 -7.75
CA MET A 86 -2.06 -5.50 -7.29
C MET A 86 -1.24 -4.81 -8.39
N LEU A 87 -1.01 -5.44 -9.54
CA LEU A 87 -0.35 -4.79 -10.67
C LEU A 87 -1.20 -3.70 -11.30
N PHE A 88 -2.52 -3.73 -11.12
CA PHE A 88 -3.41 -2.65 -11.56
C PHE A 88 -3.16 -1.33 -10.83
N LEU A 89 -2.34 -1.32 -9.78
CA LEU A 89 -1.92 -0.10 -9.09
C LEU A 89 -0.95 0.75 -9.93
N PHE A 90 -0.22 0.12 -10.87
CA PHE A 90 0.83 0.77 -11.65
C PHE A 90 0.40 2.05 -12.40
N PRO A 91 -0.71 2.08 -13.17
CA PRO A 91 -1.16 3.32 -13.81
C PRO A 91 -1.48 4.43 -12.81
N PHE A 92 -2.08 4.11 -11.66
CA PHE A 92 -2.40 5.10 -10.62
C PHE A 92 -1.14 5.66 -9.96
N VAL A 93 -0.10 4.84 -9.80
CA VAL A 93 1.20 5.27 -9.30
C VAL A 93 1.87 6.24 -10.26
N ILE A 94 1.81 5.96 -11.57
CA ILE A 94 2.34 6.87 -12.59
C ILE A 94 1.58 8.20 -12.53
N MET A 95 0.25 8.16 -12.50
CA MET A 95 -0.57 9.38 -12.40
C MET A 95 -0.25 10.18 -11.13
N ALA A 96 -0.13 9.50 -9.99
CA ALA A 96 0.24 10.14 -8.72
C ALA A 96 1.64 10.77 -8.79
N ALA A 97 2.61 10.06 -9.35
CA ALA A 97 3.98 10.57 -9.49
C ALA A 97 4.05 11.79 -10.40
N VAL A 98 3.37 11.77 -11.55
CA VAL A 98 3.27 12.94 -12.45
C VAL A 98 2.58 14.11 -11.75
N ALA A 99 1.44 13.85 -11.09
CA ALA A 99 0.72 14.89 -10.37
C ALA A 99 1.57 15.53 -9.27
N THR A 100 2.28 14.71 -8.48
CA THR A 100 3.07 15.20 -7.34
C THR A 100 4.38 15.84 -7.77
N PHE A 101 5.20 15.18 -8.60
CA PHE A 101 6.56 15.64 -8.89
C PHE A 101 6.66 16.59 -10.08
N TYR A 102 5.77 16.45 -11.08
CA TYR A 102 5.80 17.31 -12.26
C TYR A 102 4.83 18.50 -12.13
N LEU A 103 3.61 18.26 -11.64
CA LEU A 103 2.59 19.30 -11.52
C LEU A 103 2.57 19.99 -10.14
N ASN A 104 3.29 19.46 -9.14
CA ASN A 104 3.27 19.93 -7.75
C ASN A 104 1.85 19.94 -7.13
N TRP A 105 1.01 18.99 -7.52
CA TRP A 105 -0.35 18.84 -7.01
C TRP A 105 -0.41 17.89 -5.80
N SER A 106 -1.18 18.29 -4.78
CA SER A 106 -1.44 17.46 -3.58
C SER A 106 -2.65 16.52 -3.75
N MET A 107 -2.80 15.89 -4.92
CA MET A 107 -3.91 14.97 -5.22
C MET A 107 -3.56 13.48 -5.05
N THR A 108 -2.46 13.16 -4.39
CA THR A 108 -1.98 11.78 -4.16
C THR A 108 -3.01 10.90 -3.47
N ALA A 109 -3.78 11.44 -2.52
CA ALA A 109 -4.81 10.68 -1.81
C ALA A 109 -5.91 10.12 -2.73
N VAL A 110 -6.30 10.87 -3.76
CA VAL A 110 -7.36 10.47 -4.71
C VAL A 110 -6.88 9.32 -5.58
N PHE A 111 -5.66 9.44 -6.13
CA PHE A 111 -5.07 8.38 -6.97
C PHE A 111 -4.84 7.09 -6.20
N VAL A 112 -4.36 7.19 -4.96
CA VAL A 112 -4.14 6.00 -4.12
C VAL A 112 -5.47 5.32 -3.80
N SER A 113 -6.50 6.09 -3.43
CA SER A 113 -7.83 5.56 -3.12
C SER A 113 -8.48 4.87 -4.32
N ALA A 114 -8.40 5.49 -5.50
CA ALA A 114 -8.89 4.90 -6.75
C ALA A 114 -8.10 3.63 -7.11
N GLY A 115 -6.78 3.64 -6.94
CA GLY A 115 -5.91 2.50 -7.18
C GLY A 115 -6.21 1.32 -6.26
N ILE A 116 -6.38 1.56 -4.96
CA ILE A 116 -6.75 0.52 -3.98
C ILE A 116 -8.10 -0.13 -4.34
N MET A 117 -9.08 0.68 -4.76
CA MET A 117 -10.38 0.17 -5.23
C MET A 117 -10.22 -0.67 -6.50
N ALA A 118 -9.46 -0.19 -7.48
CA ALA A 118 -9.19 -0.93 -8.71
C ALA A 118 -8.49 -2.27 -8.44
N VAL A 119 -7.53 -2.31 -7.51
CA VAL A 119 -6.85 -3.54 -7.09
C VAL A 119 -7.81 -4.55 -6.50
N GLY A 120 -8.79 -4.12 -5.68
CA GLY A 120 -9.81 -5.01 -5.12
C GLY A 120 -10.60 -5.71 -6.21
N THR A 121 -11.16 -4.92 -7.14
CA THR A 121 -11.91 -5.43 -8.30
C THR A 121 -11.05 -6.34 -9.17
N ALA A 122 -9.80 -5.93 -9.48
CA ALA A 122 -8.89 -6.74 -10.28
C ALA A 122 -8.55 -8.08 -9.59
N ALA A 123 -8.34 -8.09 -8.28
CA ALA A 123 -8.12 -9.32 -7.52
C ALA A 123 -9.35 -10.25 -7.57
N ALA A 124 -10.57 -9.72 -7.47
CA ALA A 124 -11.79 -10.53 -7.63
C ALA A 124 -11.92 -11.11 -9.04
N LEU A 125 -11.59 -10.34 -10.08
CA LEU A 125 -11.58 -10.82 -11.47
C LEU A 125 -10.53 -11.92 -11.69
N GLU A 126 -9.34 -11.81 -11.10
CA GLU A 126 -8.32 -12.86 -11.19
C GLU A 126 -8.75 -14.15 -10.47
N VAL A 127 -9.45 -14.03 -9.34
CA VAL A 127 -10.08 -15.20 -8.68
C VAL A 127 -11.15 -15.82 -9.57
N ALA A 128 -11.99 -15.01 -10.19
CA ALA A 128 -13.04 -15.48 -11.11
C ALA A 128 -12.44 -16.25 -12.30
N LYS A 129 -11.33 -15.77 -12.86
CA LYS A 129 -10.58 -16.48 -13.93
C LYS A 129 -10.08 -17.85 -13.48
N LEU A 130 -9.58 -17.97 -12.25
CA LEU A 130 -9.10 -19.24 -11.71
C LEU A 130 -10.25 -20.23 -11.45
N LYS A 131 -11.41 -19.74 -11.00
CA LYS A 131 -12.60 -20.57 -10.79
C LYS A 131 -13.38 -20.88 -12.06
N GLY A 132 -13.18 -20.12 -13.14
CA GLY A 132 -14.01 -20.17 -14.35
C GLY A 132 -15.40 -19.54 -14.19
N ALA A 133 -15.68 -18.92 -13.03
CA ALA A 133 -16.96 -18.28 -12.74
C ALA A 133 -16.77 -17.04 -11.85
N SER A 134 -17.51 -15.97 -12.16
CA SER A 134 -17.55 -14.77 -11.33
C SER A 134 -18.48 -14.97 -10.15
N GLU A 135 -17.95 -14.83 -8.93
CA GLU A 135 -18.75 -14.88 -7.71
C GLU A 135 -18.89 -13.48 -7.14
N LEU A 136 -20.13 -13.00 -7.01
CA LEU A 136 -20.44 -11.70 -6.40
C LEU A 136 -19.80 -11.53 -5.01
N LYS A 137 -19.68 -12.63 -4.25
CA LYS A 137 -19.05 -12.67 -2.92
C LYS A 137 -17.59 -12.18 -2.95
N ASN A 138 -16.84 -12.47 -4.02
CA ASN A 138 -15.43 -12.09 -4.14
C ASN A 138 -15.29 -10.59 -4.43
N THR A 139 -16.16 -10.06 -5.27
CA THR A 139 -16.23 -8.62 -5.56
C THR A 139 -16.64 -7.84 -4.31
N ILE A 140 -17.65 -8.31 -3.56
CA ILE A 140 -18.06 -7.67 -2.31
C ILE A 140 -16.94 -7.73 -1.27
N ALA A 141 -16.32 -8.90 -1.06
CA ALA A 141 -15.26 -9.06 -0.05
C ALA A 141 -14.04 -8.19 -0.35
N SER A 142 -13.55 -8.22 -1.60
CA SER A 142 -12.43 -7.37 -2.02
C SER A 142 -12.79 -5.88 -2.01
N GLY A 143 -14.03 -5.53 -2.38
CA GLY A 143 -14.53 -4.17 -2.34
C GLY A 143 -14.58 -3.59 -0.92
N ILE A 144 -15.07 -4.36 0.07
CA ILE A 144 -15.08 -3.94 1.48
C ILE A 144 -13.65 -3.70 1.98
N VAL A 145 -12.74 -4.64 1.71
CA VAL A 145 -11.32 -4.48 2.10
C VAL A 145 -10.73 -3.25 1.44
N SER A 146 -10.90 -3.07 0.14
CA SER A 146 -10.40 -1.90 -0.57
C SER A 146 -11.00 -0.59 -0.04
N TYR A 147 -12.30 -0.55 0.26
CA TYR A 147 -12.94 0.64 0.81
C TYR A 147 -12.35 1.04 2.16
N VAL A 148 -12.22 0.08 3.09
CA VAL A 148 -11.63 0.32 4.41
C VAL A 148 -10.19 0.80 4.28
N PHE A 149 -9.41 0.23 3.37
CA PHE A 149 -8.02 0.64 3.16
C PHE A 149 -7.91 2.01 2.47
N SER A 150 -8.76 2.33 1.50
CA SER A 150 -8.79 3.67 0.90
C SER A 150 -9.11 4.75 1.94
N PHE A 151 -10.06 4.46 2.84
CA PHE A 151 -10.38 5.34 3.95
C PHE A 151 -9.22 5.45 4.94
N ALA A 152 -8.63 4.32 5.34
CA ALA A 152 -7.48 4.29 6.24
C ALA A 152 -6.28 5.05 5.68
N TRP A 153 -5.99 4.93 4.37
CA TRP A 153 -4.94 5.68 3.71
C TRP A 153 -5.16 7.18 3.84
N THR A 154 -6.37 7.65 3.51
CA THR A 154 -6.74 9.06 3.56
C THR A 154 -6.56 9.65 4.96
N LEU A 155 -6.86 8.88 6.02
CA LEU A 155 -6.65 9.31 7.40
C LEU A 155 -5.18 9.21 7.87
N THR A 156 -4.41 8.27 7.31
CA THR A 156 -3.03 8.01 7.75
C THR A 156 -2.10 9.18 7.39
N ILE A 157 -2.24 9.76 6.20
CA ILE A 157 -1.34 10.82 5.72
C ILE A 157 -1.27 12.06 6.64
N PRO A 158 -2.38 12.69 7.07
CA PRO A 158 -2.30 13.85 7.96
C PRO A 158 -1.75 13.52 9.35
N ILE A 159 -1.88 12.27 9.81
CA ILE A 159 -1.32 11.81 11.08
C ILE A 159 0.20 11.63 10.93
N VAL A 160 0.63 10.94 9.88
CA VAL A 160 2.03 10.65 9.58
C VAL A 160 2.80 11.92 9.26
N ALA A 161 2.20 12.90 8.57
CA ALA A 161 2.84 14.18 8.27
C ALA A 161 3.24 14.97 9.53
N LYS A 162 2.61 14.70 10.69
CA LYS A 162 2.97 15.32 11.97
C LYS A 162 4.06 14.55 12.73
N ALA A 163 4.32 13.30 12.36
CA ALA A 163 5.28 12.46 13.07
C ALA A 163 6.74 12.94 13.04
N PRO A 164 7.26 13.58 11.96
CA PRO A 164 8.58 14.21 12.01
C PRO A 164 8.69 15.29 13.09
N ALA A 165 7.61 16.06 13.32
CA ALA A 165 7.57 17.08 14.38
C ALA A 165 7.58 16.44 15.78
N TYR A 166 6.88 15.31 15.97
CA TYR A 166 6.91 14.56 17.23
C TYR A 166 8.26 13.89 17.49
N LEU A 167 8.89 13.32 16.45
CA LEU A 167 10.22 12.71 16.56
C LEU A 167 11.30 13.77 16.83
N GLY A 168 11.24 14.91 16.15
CA GLY A 168 12.14 16.04 16.40
C GLY A 168 11.94 16.65 17.80
N GLY A 169 10.70 16.76 18.27
CA GLY A 169 10.39 17.20 19.63
C GLY A 169 10.88 16.23 20.70
N ALA A 170 10.68 14.92 20.50
CA ALA A 170 11.15 13.89 21.42
C ALA A 170 12.68 13.83 21.48
N LEU A 171 13.37 13.93 20.34
CA LEU A 171 14.84 13.96 20.28
C LEU A 171 15.41 15.22 20.93
N LYS A 172 14.78 16.39 20.73
CA LYS A 172 15.18 17.63 21.42
C LYS A 172 14.97 17.55 22.93
N LEU A 173 13.88 16.93 23.38
CA LEU A 173 13.66 16.67 24.80
C LEU A 173 14.73 15.72 25.36
N LEU A 174 15.01 14.61 24.68
CA LEU A 174 16.08 13.67 25.05
C LEU A 174 17.45 14.36 25.12
N HIS A 175 17.78 15.19 24.13
CA HIS A 175 19.01 15.99 24.14
C HIS A 175 19.04 16.97 25.31
N SER A 176 17.92 17.66 25.59
CA SER A 176 17.84 18.58 26.72
C SER A 176 17.97 17.88 28.08
N PHE A 177 17.49 16.63 28.22
CA PHE A 177 17.71 15.82 29.42
C PHE A 177 19.15 15.31 29.52
N LEU A 178 19.79 14.99 28.39
CA LEU A 178 21.20 14.58 28.34
C LEU A 178 22.18 15.73 28.59
N GLU A 179 21.89 16.94 28.09
CA GLU A 179 22.70 18.14 28.33
C GLU A 179 22.44 18.77 29.70
N SER A 180 21.19 18.76 30.19
CA SER A 180 20.83 19.25 31.54
C SER A 180 21.27 18.29 32.66
N GLY A 181 21.48 17.01 32.35
CA GLY A 181 22.03 16.02 33.30
C GLY A 181 23.55 16.13 33.55
N GLY A 182 24.25 17.04 32.86
CA GLY A 182 25.69 17.27 32.99
C GLY A 182 26.08 18.56 33.71
N GLY A 183 25.12 19.33 34.21
CA GLY A 183 25.38 20.64 34.83
C GLY A 183 24.73 20.79 36.20
N LEU A 184 25.45 20.41 37.25
CA LEU A 184 25.29 20.94 38.60
C LEU A 184 26.71 21.13 39.18
N PRO A 185 26.87 22.13 40.07
CA PRO A 185 27.67 23.36 39.96
C PRO A 185 29.19 23.21 39.79
#